data_AF-A0A3R9WQK2-F1
#
_entry.id   AF-A0A3R9WQK2-F1
#
_cell.length_a   1.000
_cell.length_b   1.000
_cell.length_c   1.000
_cell.angle_alpha   90.00
_cell.angle_beta   90.00
_cell.angle_gamma   90.00
#
_symmetry.space_group_name_H-M   'P 1'
#
loop_
_entity.id
_entity.type
_entity.pdbx_description
1 polymer ?
#
loop_
_entity_poly.entity_id
_entity_poly.type
_entity_poly.pdbx_seq_one_letter_code
_entity_poly.pdbx_strand_id
1 'polypeptide(L)'
;MKFLLIFIILLVGCTGPEYEKEETIAVLEGEEITAEDVLWQSSLEKKPEDIIKSFLKQEVVIKEAKNMGITVSEKEVEEKVQEEFPGADLTRRFEAYGNKDFYREQASLLGVSPEEYYETWEEINYTRGLYWDKYFNEKFAEPTEKNLESWAQKVDEHGDELFNAYKKEGKLEMK
;
A
#
# COMPACT_ATOMS: atom_id res chain seq x y z
N MET A 1 2.56 59.27 24.12
CA MET A 1 2.07 58.31 23.11
C MET A 1 3.23 57.37 22.77
N LYS A 2 3.34 56.21 23.43
CA LYS A 2 4.36 55.18 23.12
C LYS A 2 3.62 54.01 22.49
N PHE A 3 3.93 53.77 21.21
CA PHE A 3 3.45 52.63 20.43
C PHE A 3 3.94 51.34 21.09
N LEU A 4 3.02 50.57 21.66
CA LEU A 4 3.27 49.19 22.09
C LEU A 4 2.99 48.30 20.88
N LEU A 5 4.04 47.92 20.16
CA LEU A 5 3.97 46.99 19.04
C LEU A 5 3.79 45.58 19.62
N ILE A 6 2.55 45.12 19.71
CA ILE A 6 2.22 43.75 20.10
C ILE A 6 2.49 42.86 18.89
N PHE A 7 3.58 42.11 18.96
CA PHE A 7 3.89 40.99 18.08
C PHE A 7 2.85 39.88 18.34
N ILE A 8 1.84 39.77 17.48
CA ILE A 8 0.95 38.61 17.47
C ILE A 8 1.70 37.52 16.71
N ILE A 9 2.12 36.52 17.47
CA ILE A 9 2.75 35.28 17.01
C ILE A 9 1.80 34.60 16.04
N LEU A 10 2.28 34.35 14.83
CA LEU A 10 1.63 33.54 13.82
C LEU A 10 1.43 32.13 14.39
N LEU A 11 0.19 31.77 14.71
CA LEU A 11 -0.22 30.37 14.85
C LEU A 11 -0.23 29.77 13.44
N VAL A 12 0.94 29.41 12.94
CA VAL A 12 1.05 28.44 11.86
C VAL A 12 0.77 27.10 12.54
N GLY A 13 -0.48 26.65 12.49
CA GLY A 13 -0.74 25.22 12.67
C GLY A 13 -0.04 24.53 11.51
N CYS A 14 1.20 24.07 11.72
CA CYS A 14 1.71 22.97 10.93
C CYS A 14 0.75 21.82 11.21
N THR A 15 -0.20 21.59 10.30
CA THR A 15 -0.86 20.29 10.16
C THR A 15 0.23 19.32 9.74
N GLY A 16 1.01 18.85 10.70
CA GLY A 16 1.91 17.74 10.49
C GLY A 16 1.10 16.50 10.07
N PRO A 17 1.74 15.53 9.42
CA PRO A 17 1.08 14.26 9.13
C PRO A 17 0.57 13.65 10.45
N GLU A 18 -0.61 13.03 10.38
CA GLU A 18 -1.26 12.37 11.54
C GLU A 18 -0.44 11.20 12.09
N TYR A 19 0.45 10.65 11.27
CA TYR A 19 1.36 9.55 11.59
C TYR A 19 2.81 9.95 11.36
N GLU A 20 3.70 9.62 12.30
CA GLU A 20 5.15 9.68 12.06
C GLU A 20 5.58 8.45 11.24
N LYS A 21 6.58 8.58 10.36
CA LYS A 21 6.98 7.49 9.44
C LYS A 21 7.33 6.21 10.18
N GLU A 22 8.07 6.35 11.28
CA GLU A 22 8.57 5.26 12.10
C GLU A 22 7.51 4.74 13.11
N GLU A 23 6.31 5.33 13.13
CA GLU A 23 5.23 4.92 14.02
C GLU A 23 4.74 3.52 13.63
N THR A 24 4.80 2.59 14.60
CA THR A 24 4.23 1.25 14.44
C THR A 24 2.71 1.33 14.42
N ILE A 25 2.09 0.97 13.30
CA ILE A 25 0.63 0.95 13.11
C ILE A 25 0.03 -0.43 13.35
N ALA A 26 0.84 -1.50 13.22
CA ALA A 26 0.42 -2.86 13.51
C ALA A 26 1.61 -3.78 13.78
N VAL A 27 1.32 -4.95 14.36
CA VAL A 27 2.24 -6.08 14.47
C VAL A 27 1.58 -7.29 13.84
N LEU A 28 2.22 -7.87 12.82
CA LEU A 28 1.77 -9.06 12.09
C LEU A 28 2.74 -10.22 12.33
N GLU A 29 2.30 -11.24 13.07
CA GLU A 29 3.12 -12.39 13.50
C GLU A 29 4.44 -12.01 14.19
N GLY A 30 4.42 -10.90 14.92
CA GLY A 30 5.60 -10.38 15.63
C GLY A 30 6.49 -9.46 14.80
N GLU A 31 6.17 -9.23 13.52
CA GLU A 31 6.83 -8.25 12.66
C GLU A 31 6.09 -6.90 12.76
N GLU A 32 6.81 -5.83 13.07
CA GLU A 32 6.25 -4.48 13.12
C GLU A 32 5.96 -3.98 11.70
N ILE A 33 4.80 -3.36 11.54
CA ILE A 33 4.39 -2.63 10.35
C ILE A 33 4.30 -1.16 10.75
N THR A 34 5.00 -0.31 10.03
CA THR A 34 5.13 1.12 10.27
C THR A 34 4.24 1.94 9.33
N ALA A 35 4.04 3.22 9.65
CA ALA A 35 3.36 4.13 8.73
C ALA A 35 4.11 4.29 7.40
N GLU A 36 5.44 4.24 7.42
CA GLU A 36 6.29 4.27 6.23
C GLU A 36 5.94 3.15 5.25
N ASP A 37 5.68 1.93 5.73
CA ASP A 37 5.29 0.80 4.87
C ASP A 37 4.02 1.09 4.05
N VAL A 38 3.09 1.84 4.63
CA VAL A 38 1.86 2.27 3.95
C VAL A 38 2.11 3.44 3.01
N LEU A 39 2.96 4.40 3.41
CA LEU A 39 3.29 5.60 2.63
C LEU A 39 3.99 5.27 1.30
N TRP A 40 4.66 4.12 1.19
CA TRP A 40 5.17 3.62 -0.10
C TRP A 40 4.09 3.23 -1.11
N GLN A 41 2.82 3.14 -0.69
CA GLN A 41 1.70 2.71 -1.53
C GLN A 41 0.55 3.72 -1.56
N SER A 42 0.32 4.45 -0.48
CA SER A 42 -0.87 5.29 -0.30
C SER A 42 -0.64 6.43 0.68
N SER A 43 -1.30 7.55 0.44
CA SER A 43 -1.29 8.71 1.35
C SER A 43 -2.16 8.47 2.57
N LEU A 44 -1.64 8.78 3.76
CA LEU A 44 -2.38 8.73 5.03
C LEU A 44 -3.16 10.02 5.35
N GLU A 45 -3.22 11.00 4.43
CA GLU A 45 -3.89 12.28 4.70
C GLU A 45 -5.42 12.18 4.80
N LYS A 46 -6.02 11.16 4.18
CA LYS A 46 -7.49 11.03 4.08
C LYS A 46 -7.93 9.63 4.48
N LYS A 47 -8.69 9.54 5.57
CA LYS A 47 -9.20 8.27 6.13
C LYS A 47 -8.07 7.26 6.38
N PRO A 48 -7.01 7.65 7.14
CA PRO A 48 -5.87 6.77 7.40
C PRO A 48 -6.28 5.42 7.96
N GLU A 49 -7.27 5.36 8.86
CA GLU A 49 -7.77 4.10 9.42
C GLU A 49 -8.28 3.11 8.35
N ASP A 50 -9.02 3.59 7.34
CA ASP A 50 -9.53 2.75 6.25
C ASP A 50 -8.40 2.26 5.33
N ILE A 51 -7.41 3.13 5.09
CA ILE A 51 -6.24 2.84 4.27
C ILE A 51 -5.35 1.80 4.96
N ILE A 52 -5.01 2.03 6.23
CA ILE A 52 -4.25 1.10 7.07
C ILE A 52 -4.96 -0.25 7.13
N LYS A 53 -6.27 -0.26 7.37
CA LYS A 53 -7.05 -1.51 7.39
C LYS A 53 -6.96 -2.25 6.05
N SER A 54 -7.08 -1.54 4.93
CA SER A 54 -7.00 -2.16 3.60
C SER A 54 -5.61 -2.70 3.29
N PHE A 55 -4.57 -1.94 3.64
CA PHE A 55 -3.17 -2.38 3.57
C PHE A 55 -2.95 -3.66 4.38
N LEU A 56 -3.40 -3.70 5.62
CA LEU A 56 -3.21 -4.85 6.51
C LEU A 56 -3.98 -6.09 6.05
N LYS A 57 -5.16 -5.94 5.43
CA LYS A 57 -5.85 -7.07 4.78
C LYS A 57 -4.99 -7.68 3.68
N GLN A 58 -4.33 -6.83 2.88
CA GLN A 58 -3.43 -7.30 1.83
C GLN A 58 -2.19 -7.99 2.41
N GLU A 59 -1.60 -7.44 3.48
CA GLU A 59 -0.49 -8.10 4.20
C GLU A 59 -0.85 -9.49 4.69
N VAL A 60 -2.03 -9.64 5.32
CA VAL A 60 -2.51 -10.94 5.80
C VAL A 60 -2.63 -11.94 4.64
N VAL A 61 -3.16 -11.52 3.49
CA VAL A 61 -3.24 -12.38 2.30
C VAL A 61 -1.87 -12.75 1.76
N ILE A 62 -0.94 -11.79 1.66
CA ILE A 62 0.42 -12.05 1.20
C ILE A 62 1.15 -13.00 2.14
N LYS A 63 0.94 -12.85 3.46
CA LYS A 63 1.50 -13.77 4.47
C LYS A 63 0.96 -15.18 4.29
N GLU A 64 -0.35 -15.33 4.12
CA GLU A 64 -0.97 -16.62 3.82
C GLU A 64 -0.45 -17.24 2.51
N ALA A 65 -0.28 -16.43 1.46
CA ALA A 65 0.30 -16.88 0.20
C ALA A 65 1.72 -17.43 0.42
N LYS A 66 2.57 -16.69 1.12
CA LYS A 66 3.94 -17.13 1.46
C LYS A 66 3.92 -18.41 2.32
N ASN A 67 3.02 -18.52 3.29
CA ASN A 67 2.84 -19.71 4.14
C ASN A 67 2.41 -20.95 3.32
N MET A 68 1.70 -20.75 2.21
CA MET A 68 1.35 -21.80 1.24
C MET A 68 2.50 -22.17 0.29
N GLY A 69 3.66 -21.51 0.40
CA GLY A 69 4.79 -21.71 -0.51
C GLY A 69 4.64 -20.99 -1.84
N ILE A 70 3.69 -20.06 -1.97
CA ILE A 70 3.59 -19.19 -3.16
C ILE A 70 4.78 -18.23 -3.14
N THR A 71 5.44 -18.10 -4.29
CA THR A 71 6.55 -17.18 -4.49
C THR A 71 6.26 -16.27 -5.69
N VAL A 72 6.79 -15.05 -5.65
CA VAL A 72 6.82 -14.13 -6.79
C VAL A 72 8.29 -13.79 -7.06
N SER A 73 8.74 -13.99 -8.29
CA SER A 73 10.09 -13.67 -8.72
C SER A 73 10.15 -12.31 -9.42
N GLU A 74 11.31 -11.67 -9.41
CA GLU A 74 11.56 -10.42 -10.15
C GLU A 74 11.19 -10.55 -11.63
N LYS A 75 11.45 -11.71 -12.25
CA LYS A 75 11.09 -11.99 -13.64
C LYS A 75 9.59 -11.94 -13.89
N GLU A 76 8.78 -12.43 -12.95
CA GLU A 76 7.31 -12.39 -13.07
C GLU A 76 6.78 -10.96 -12.91
N VAL A 77 7.42 -10.17 -12.05
CA VAL A 77 7.12 -8.73 -11.90
C VAL A 77 7.46 -7.99 -13.20
N GLU A 78 8.65 -8.22 -13.76
CA GLU A 78 9.07 -7.61 -15.03
C GLU A 78 8.13 -8.01 -16.19
N GLU A 79 7.78 -9.29 -16.30
CA GLU A 79 6.81 -9.77 -17.29
C GLU A 79 5.47 -9.07 -17.13
N LYS A 80 4.98 -8.89 -15.90
CA LYS A 80 3.72 -8.20 -15.64
C LYS A 80 3.76 -6.72 -16.01
N VAL A 81 4.86 -6.03 -15.70
CA VAL A 81 5.08 -4.64 -16.12
C VAL A 81 5.12 -4.54 -17.65
N GLN A 82 5.77 -5.47 -18.35
CA GLN A 82 5.86 -5.46 -19.82
C GLN A 82 4.54 -5.84 -20.51
N GLU A 83 3.67 -6.63 -19.87
CA GLU A 83 2.31 -6.87 -20.36
C GLU A 83 1.49 -5.58 -20.43
N GLU A 84 1.59 -4.74 -19.40
CA GLU A 84 0.85 -3.48 -19.32
C GLU A 84 1.52 -2.34 -20.09
N PHE A 85 2.85 -2.32 -20.11
CA PHE A 85 3.66 -1.29 -20.77
C PHE A 85 4.72 -1.87 -21.73
N PRO A 86 4.30 -2.44 -22.88
CA PRO A 86 5.23 -3.12 -23.78
C PRO A 86 6.36 -2.24 -24.30
N GLY A 87 7.60 -2.59 -23.96
CA GLY A 87 8.81 -1.91 -24.43
C GLY A 87 9.02 -0.50 -23.85
N ALA A 88 8.28 -0.13 -22.81
CA ALA A 88 8.48 1.12 -22.09
C ALA A 88 9.56 0.93 -21.00
N ASP A 89 10.48 1.88 -20.91
CA ASP A 89 11.37 2.03 -19.77
C ASP A 89 10.67 2.76 -18.60
N LEU A 90 11.31 2.77 -17.43
CA LEU A 90 10.78 3.39 -16.21
C LEU A 90 10.39 4.86 -16.45
N THR A 91 11.22 5.62 -17.15
CA THR A 91 10.96 7.04 -17.43
C THR A 91 9.69 7.22 -18.25
N ARG A 92 9.49 6.43 -19.31
CA ARG A 92 8.27 6.50 -20.12
C ARG A 92 7.04 6.08 -19.32
N ARG A 93 7.15 5.09 -18.44
CA ARG A 93 6.03 4.67 -17.58
C ARG A 93 5.68 5.75 -16.56
N PHE A 94 6.66 6.31 -15.87
CA PHE A 94 6.46 7.44 -14.96
C PHE A 94 5.81 8.65 -15.65
N GLU A 95 6.23 8.95 -16.88
CA GLU A 95 5.64 10.03 -17.68
C GLU A 95 4.20 9.75 -18.12
N ALA A 96 3.83 8.47 -18.29
CA ALA A 96 2.50 8.05 -18.68
C ALA A 96 1.49 8.04 -17.52
N TYR A 97 1.95 7.87 -16.27
CA TYR A 97 1.07 7.91 -15.11
C TYR A 97 0.56 9.33 -14.80
N GLY A 98 -0.75 9.45 -14.61
CA GLY A 98 -1.46 10.74 -14.54
C GLY A 98 -1.39 11.48 -13.20
N ASN A 99 -0.84 10.88 -12.14
CA ASN A 99 -0.87 11.46 -10.79
C ASN A 99 0.51 11.84 -10.26
N LYS A 100 1.25 12.65 -11.04
CA LYS A 100 2.60 13.09 -10.67
C LYS A 100 2.65 13.91 -9.38
N ASP A 101 1.56 14.59 -9.03
CA ASP A 101 1.49 15.37 -7.79
C ASP A 101 1.45 14.45 -6.57
N PHE A 102 0.68 13.36 -6.61
CA PHE A 102 0.73 12.32 -5.58
C PHE A 102 2.15 11.77 -5.38
N TYR A 103 2.84 11.39 -6.46
CA TYR A 103 4.20 10.85 -6.35
C TYR A 103 5.18 11.85 -5.76
N ARG A 104 5.06 13.14 -6.10
CA ARG A 104 5.89 14.21 -5.50
C ARG A 104 5.61 14.40 -4.02
N GLU A 105 4.34 14.39 -3.62
CA GLU A 105 3.94 14.54 -2.23
C GLU A 105 4.48 13.38 -1.38
N GLN A 106 4.27 12.13 -1.82
CA GLN A 106 4.76 10.96 -1.10
C GLN A 106 6.29 10.89 -1.09
N ALA A 107 6.95 11.17 -2.22
CA ALA A 107 8.41 11.24 -2.29
C ALA A 107 8.98 12.29 -1.32
N SER A 108 8.34 13.45 -1.20
CA SER A 108 8.74 14.49 -0.25
C SER A 108 8.59 14.06 1.21
N LEU A 109 7.56 13.28 1.55
CA LEU A 109 7.37 12.74 2.91
C LEU A 109 8.44 11.70 3.24
N LEU A 110 8.76 10.84 2.27
CA LEU A 110 9.72 9.75 2.44
C LEU A 110 11.18 10.22 2.31
N GLY A 111 11.41 11.38 1.70
CA GLY A 111 12.74 11.96 1.51
C GLY A 111 13.49 11.41 0.30
N VAL A 112 12.75 10.99 -0.74
CA VAL A 112 13.28 10.45 -2.00
C VAL A 112 12.86 11.32 -3.18
N SER A 113 13.38 11.05 -4.38
CA SER A 113 12.89 11.70 -5.61
C SER A 113 11.55 11.09 -6.07
N PRO A 114 10.72 11.84 -6.83
CA PRO A 114 9.48 11.30 -7.40
C PRO A 114 9.69 10.06 -8.27
N GLU A 115 10.79 10.00 -9.01
CA GLU A 115 11.18 8.87 -9.84
C GLU A 115 11.52 7.64 -9.00
N GLU A 116 12.31 7.79 -7.93
CA GLU A 116 12.62 6.71 -6.98
C GLU A 116 11.37 6.22 -6.24
N TYR A 117 10.47 7.15 -5.87
CA TYR A 117 9.18 6.77 -5.30
C TYR A 117 8.36 5.94 -6.28
N TYR A 118 8.25 6.40 -7.53
CA TYR A 118 7.49 5.69 -8.54
C TYR A 118 8.05 4.30 -8.83
N GLU A 119 9.37 4.16 -8.95
CA GLU A 119 10.04 2.86 -9.15
C GLU A 119 9.70 1.88 -8.02
N THR A 120 9.86 2.34 -6.78
CA THR A 120 9.56 1.53 -5.59
C THR A 120 8.06 1.19 -5.49
N TRP A 121 7.20 2.18 -5.74
CA TRP A 121 5.75 2.00 -5.77
C TRP A 121 5.34 0.98 -6.83
N GLU A 122 5.91 1.06 -8.03
CA GLU A 122 5.63 0.15 -9.14
C GLU A 122 6.00 -1.29 -8.76
N GLU A 123 7.24 -1.50 -8.30
CA GLU A 123 7.72 -2.81 -7.87
C GLU A 123 6.84 -3.42 -6.76
N ILE A 124 6.51 -2.62 -5.74
CA ILE A 124 5.67 -3.05 -4.63
C ILE A 124 4.27 -3.42 -5.14
N ASN A 125 3.63 -2.58 -5.96
CA ASN A 125 2.26 -2.83 -6.43
C ASN A 125 2.16 -4.08 -7.30
N TYR A 126 3.08 -4.27 -8.26
CA TYR A 126 3.07 -5.46 -9.10
C TYR A 126 3.41 -6.73 -8.32
N THR A 127 4.39 -6.67 -7.42
CA THR A 127 4.75 -7.84 -6.58
C THR A 127 3.58 -8.26 -5.72
N ARG A 128 2.93 -7.30 -5.04
CA ARG A 128 1.77 -7.57 -4.18
C ARG A 128 0.57 -8.05 -4.97
N GLY A 129 0.32 -7.46 -6.14
CA GLY A 129 -0.71 -7.90 -7.08
C GLY A 129 -0.52 -9.35 -7.48
N LEU A 130 0.70 -9.75 -7.83
CA LEU A 130 1.01 -11.14 -8.19
C LEU A 130 0.82 -12.12 -7.03
N TYR A 131 1.19 -11.74 -5.80
CA TYR A 131 0.91 -12.57 -4.63
C TYR A 131 -0.60 -12.74 -4.40
N TRP A 132 -1.34 -11.64 -4.51
CA TRP A 132 -2.80 -11.62 -4.38
C TRP A 132 -3.47 -12.51 -5.43
N ASP A 133 -3.14 -12.31 -6.71
CA ASP A 133 -3.69 -13.09 -7.82
C ASP A 133 -3.39 -14.58 -7.66
N LYS A 134 -2.14 -14.95 -7.40
CA LYS A 134 -1.76 -16.35 -7.18
C LYS A 134 -2.49 -16.98 -6.01
N TYR A 135 -2.61 -16.26 -4.90
CA TYR A 135 -3.31 -16.75 -3.72
C TYR A 135 -4.79 -17.05 -4.02
N PHE A 136 -5.49 -16.08 -4.61
CA PHE A 136 -6.91 -16.24 -4.87
C PHE A 136 -7.20 -17.20 -6.03
N ASN A 137 -6.30 -17.31 -7.00
CA ASN A 137 -6.37 -18.35 -8.04
C ASN A 137 -6.18 -19.75 -7.45
N GLU A 138 -5.27 -19.93 -6.49
CA GLU A 138 -5.12 -21.20 -5.78
C GLU A 138 -6.37 -21.53 -4.92
N LYS A 139 -6.99 -20.53 -4.29
CA LYS A 139 -8.18 -20.72 -3.44
C LYS A 139 -9.47 -20.94 -4.24
N PHE A 140 -9.67 -20.21 -5.34
CA PHE A 140 -10.97 -20.10 -6.01
C PHE A 140 -10.95 -20.39 -7.51
N ALA A 141 -9.78 -20.73 -8.08
CA ALA A 141 -9.50 -20.73 -9.50
C ALA A 141 -9.64 -19.34 -10.15
N GLU A 142 -9.04 -19.18 -11.34
CA GLU A 142 -9.14 -17.94 -12.11
C GLU A 142 -10.60 -17.64 -12.49
N PRO A 143 -11.03 -16.36 -12.41
CA PRO A 143 -12.36 -15.98 -12.83
C PRO A 143 -12.50 -16.03 -14.36
N THR A 144 -13.72 -16.29 -14.79
CA THR A 144 -14.21 -16.08 -16.15
C THR A 144 -15.13 -14.86 -16.15
N GLU A 145 -15.41 -14.29 -17.33
CA GLU A 145 -16.37 -13.17 -17.45
C GLU A 145 -17.74 -13.48 -16.83
N LYS A 146 -18.16 -14.75 -16.82
CA LYS A 146 -19.48 -15.18 -16.32
C LYS A 146 -19.58 -15.24 -14.80
N ASN A 147 -18.47 -15.40 -14.09
CA ASN A 147 -18.45 -15.55 -12.64
C ASN A 147 -17.63 -14.45 -11.94
N LEU A 148 -17.11 -13.46 -12.67
CA LEU A 148 -16.26 -12.40 -12.14
C LEU A 148 -16.86 -11.69 -10.92
N GLU A 149 -18.15 -11.33 -10.96
CA GLU A 149 -18.82 -10.66 -9.83
C GLU A 149 -18.88 -11.58 -8.59
N SER A 150 -19.30 -12.83 -8.76
CA SER A 150 -19.34 -13.80 -7.66
C SER A 150 -17.95 -14.17 -7.15
N TRP A 151 -16.95 -14.13 -8.01
CA TRP A 151 -15.55 -14.37 -7.64
C TRP A 151 -15.03 -13.18 -6.82
N ALA A 152 -15.28 -11.95 -7.26
CA ALA A 152 -14.90 -10.74 -6.54
C ALA A 152 -15.54 -10.70 -5.13
N GLN A 153 -16.82 -11.09 -5.02
CA GLN A 153 -17.48 -11.21 -3.72
C GLN A 153 -16.79 -12.24 -2.82
N LYS A 154 -16.45 -13.43 -3.34
CA LYS A 154 -15.73 -14.46 -2.57
C LYS A 154 -14.35 -14.00 -2.13
N VAL A 155 -13.64 -13.28 -2.99
CA VAL A 155 -12.32 -12.71 -2.68
C VAL A 155 -12.42 -11.71 -1.54
N ASP A 156 -13.40 -10.80 -1.58
CA ASP A 156 -13.64 -9.80 -0.54
C ASP A 156 -14.05 -10.46 0.80
N GLU A 157 -15.02 -11.37 0.76
CA GLU A 157 -15.49 -12.14 1.93
C GLU A 157 -14.33 -12.92 2.57
N HIS A 158 -13.54 -13.62 1.77
CA HIS A 158 -12.41 -14.40 2.27
C HIS A 158 -11.29 -13.52 2.83
N GLY A 159 -11.01 -12.38 2.20
CA GLY A 159 -10.07 -11.39 2.73
C GLY A 159 -10.49 -10.87 4.10
N ASP A 160 -11.79 -10.59 4.28
CA ASP A 160 -12.36 -10.19 5.56
C ASP A 160 -12.31 -11.30 6.61
N GLU A 161 -12.63 -12.52 6.24
CA GLU A 161 -12.56 -13.69 7.12
C GLU A 161 -11.13 -13.92 7.63
N LEU A 162 -10.13 -13.90 6.73
CA LEU A 162 -8.71 -14.04 7.09
C LEU A 162 -8.26 -12.93 8.03
N PHE A 163 -8.54 -11.68 7.69
CA PHE A 163 -8.15 -10.52 8.50
C PHE A 163 -8.72 -10.62 9.92
N ASN A 164 -10.00 -10.98 10.04
CA ASN A 164 -10.66 -11.16 11.34
C ASN A 164 -10.12 -12.38 12.10
N ALA A 165 -9.79 -13.48 11.42
CA ALA A 165 -9.17 -14.65 12.03
C ALA A 165 -7.80 -14.32 12.62
N TYR A 166 -6.94 -13.63 11.85
CA TYR A 166 -5.63 -13.18 12.29
C TYR A 166 -5.71 -12.29 13.53
N LYS A 167 -6.66 -11.34 13.58
CA LYS A 167 -6.89 -10.53 14.77
C LYS A 167 -7.33 -11.35 15.98
N LYS A 168 -8.28 -12.28 15.77
CA LYS A 168 -8.81 -13.14 16.85
C LYS A 168 -7.75 -14.07 17.42
N GLU A 169 -6.83 -14.53 16.60
CA GLU A 169 -5.72 -15.42 16.98
C GLU A 169 -4.54 -14.67 17.62
N GLY A 170 -4.58 -13.33 17.65
CA GLY A 170 -3.46 -12.50 18.13
C GLY A 170 -2.27 -12.47 17.18
N LYS A 171 -2.47 -12.92 15.92
CA LYS A 171 -1.46 -12.84 14.86
C LYS A 171 -1.39 -11.45 14.24
N LEU A 172 -2.48 -10.68 14.30
CA LEU A 172 -2.50 -9.28 13.89
C LEU A 172 -2.97 -8.41 15.04
N GLU A 173 -2.11 -7.50 15.48
CA GLU A 173 -2.42 -6.48 16.48
C GLU A 173 -2.32 -5.10 15.83
N MET A 174 -3.43 -4.38 15.71
CA MET A 174 -3.42 -2.97 15.29
C MET A 174 -3.08 -2.11 16.51
N LYS A 175 -2.26 -1.06 16.34
CA LYS A 175 -1.86 -0.14 17.42
C LYS A 175 -2.78 1.07 17.50
#